data_AF-H9BWI6-F1
#
_entry.id   AF-H9BWI6-F1
#
_cell.length_a   1.000
_cell.length_b   1.000
_cell.length_c   1.000
_cell.angle_alpha   90.00
_cell.angle_beta   90.00
_cell.angle_gamma   90.00
#
_symmetry.space_group_name_H-M   'P 1'
#
loop_
_entity.id
_entity.type
_entity.pdbx_description
1 polymer ?
#
loop_
_entity_poly.entity_id
_entity_poly.type
_entity_poly.pdbx_seq_one_letter_code
_entity_poly.pdbx_strand_id
1 'polypeptide(L)' 'MDVNAYGLAKMYSDVCSNIVIDTKDKSIAKKIQNLDMKIYDTKITMKNQQAEEALASFIVKQVRV' A
#
# COMPACT_ATOMS: atom_id res chain seq x y z
N MET A 1 5.57 -15.00 -11.04
CA MET A 1 5.08 -14.10 -9.98
C MET A 1 6.06 -12.96 -9.88
N ASP A 2 5.60 -11.73 -9.97
CA ASP A 2 6.46 -10.56 -9.78
C ASP A 2 6.67 -10.36 -8.28
N VAL A 3 7.93 -10.28 -7.84
CA VAL A 3 8.27 -10.02 -6.43
C VAL A 3 8.28 -8.51 -6.19
N ASN A 4 7.12 -7.88 -6.37
CA ASN A 4 6.93 -6.43 -6.18
C ASN A 4 5.50 -6.10 -5.73
N ALA A 5 5.25 -4.82 -5.42
CA ALA A 5 3.95 -4.34 -4.96
C ALA A 5 2.80 -4.65 -5.94
N TYR A 6 3.07 -4.68 -7.25
CA TYR A 6 2.05 -5.01 -8.25
C TYR A 6 1.67 -6.48 -8.25
N GLY A 7 2.63 -7.38 -8.08
CA GLY A 7 2.36 -8.82 -7.95
C GLY A 7 1.42 -9.12 -6.77
N LEU A 8 1.67 -8.47 -5.62
CA LEU A 8 0.79 -8.57 -4.46
C LEU A 8 -0.59 -7.93 -4.71
N ALA A 9 -0.64 -6.74 -5.30
CA ALA A 9 -1.91 -6.10 -5.62
C ALA A 9 -2.78 -6.97 -6.53
N LYS A 10 -2.21 -7.57 -7.57
CA LYS A 10 -2.92 -8.48 -8.47
C LYS A 10 -3.41 -9.76 -7.77
N MET A 11 -2.65 -10.28 -6.80
CA MET A 11 -3.05 -11.47 -6.06
C MET A 11 -4.25 -11.20 -5.14
N TYR A 12 -4.35 -9.99 -4.60
CA TYR A 12 -5.40 -9.59 -3.66
C TYR A 12 -6.49 -8.69 -4.26
N SER A 13 -6.45 -8.40 -5.56
CA SER A 13 -7.38 -7.43 -6.20
C SER A 13 -8.84 -7.86 -6.11
N ASP A 14 -9.10 -9.16 -6.06
CA ASP A 14 -10.47 -9.69 -5.98
C ASP A 14 -11.08 -9.58 -4.56
N VAL A 15 -10.27 -9.25 -3.55
CA VAL A 15 -10.68 -9.22 -2.13
C VAL A 15 -10.45 -7.86 -1.49
N CYS A 16 -9.38 -7.16 -1.86
CA CYS A 16 -8.95 -5.91 -1.24
C CYS A 16 -9.24 -4.70 -2.14
N SER A 17 -9.89 -3.68 -1.61
CA SER A 17 -10.13 -2.42 -2.33
C SER A 17 -9.04 -1.37 -2.13
N ASN A 18 -8.16 -1.57 -1.16
CA ASN A 18 -7.11 -0.61 -0.79
C ASN A 18 -5.76 -1.33 -0.67
N ILE A 19 -4.68 -0.64 -1.04
CA ILE A 19 -3.31 -1.10 -0.81
C ILE A 19 -2.41 0.07 -0.42
N VAL A 20 -1.50 -0.20 0.52
CA VAL A 20 -0.48 0.76 0.96
C VAL A 20 0.87 0.25 0.49
N ILE A 21 1.62 1.08 -0.23
CA ILE A 21 2.93 0.73 -0.81
C ILE A 21 4.02 1.65 -0.26
N ASP A 22 5.28 1.23 -0.38
CA ASP A 22 6.38 2.12 -0.05
C ASP A 22 6.47 3.26 -1.08
N THR A 23 6.83 4.45 -0.63
CA THR A 23 7.16 5.60 -1.49
C THR A 23 8.15 5.28 -2.62
N LYS A 24 9.02 4.27 -2.44
CA LYS A 24 9.95 3.79 -3.47
C LYS A 24 9.25 3.13 -4.66
N ASP A 25 8.08 2.55 -4.47
CA ASP A 25 7.31 1.82 -5.49
C ASP A 25 6.32 2.71 -6.24
N LYS A 26 6.41 4.04 -6.07
CA LYS A 26 5.51 5.01 -6.70
C LYS A 26 5.45 4.92 -8.23
N SER A 27 6.50 4.44 -8.88
CA SER A 27 6.53 4.19 -10.32
C SER A 27 5.55 3.09 -10.75
N ILE A 28 5.26 2.15 -9.85
CA ILE A 28 4.37 1.00 -10.08
C ILE A 28 2.93 1.33 -9.65
N ALA A 29 2.72 2.36 -8.83
CA ALA A 29 1.40 2.80 -8.36
C ALA A 29 0.37 2.94 -9.50
N LYS A 30 0.75 3.58 -10.62
CA LYS A 30 -0.16 3.72 -11.77
C LYS A 30 -0.63 2.38 -12.35
N LYS A 31 0.21 1.34 -12.33
CA LYS A 31 -0.17 0.00 -12.80
C LYS A 31 -1.17 -0.66 -11.86
N ILE A 32 -0.99 -0.47 -10.56
CA ILE A 32 -1.91 -1.01 -9.54
C ILE A 32 -3.26 -0.28 -9.60
N GLN A 33 -3.26 1.02 -9.94
CA GLN A 33 -4.50 1.81 -10.02
C GLN A 33 -5.43 1.27 -11.13
N ASN A 34 -4.86 0.65 -12.16
CA ASN A 34 -5.62 -0.02 -13.22
C ASN A 34 -6.30 -1.32 -12.76
N LEU A 35 -5.99 -1.82 -11.55
CA LEU A 35 -6.66 -2.96 -10.93
C LEU A 35 -7.91 -2.55 -10.11
N ASP A 36 -8.38 -1.32 -10.27
CA ASP A 36 -9.51 -0.73 -9.52
C ASP A 36 -9.30 -0.70 -7.99
N MET A 37 -8.04 -0.68 -7.56
CA MET A 37 -7.66 -0.55 -6.16
C MET A 37 -7.26 0.89 -5.83
N LYS A 38 -7.66 1.36 -4.65
CA LYS A 38 -7.14 2.62 -4.09
C LYS A 38 -5.73 2.41 -3.56
N ILE A 39 -4.82 3.28 -3.95
CA ILE A 39 -3.40 3.20 -3.57
C ILE A 39 -3.04 4.39 -2.71
N TYR A 40 -2.27 4.09 -1.68
CA TYR A 40 -1.62 5.08 -0.84
C TYR A 40 -0.13 4.77 -0.76
N ASP A 41 0.72 5.77 -0.97
CA ASP A 41 2.16 5.66 -0.76
C ASP A 41 2.57 6.28 0.59
N THR A 42 3.30 5.51 1.40
CA THR A 42 3.90 5.99 2.65
C THR A 42 5.17 5.20 2.95
N LYS A 43 5.94 5.61 3.97
CA LYS A 43 7.07 4.80 4.43
C LYS A 43 6.53 3.62 5.24
N ILE A 44 6.56 2.42 4.66
CA ILE A 44 6.03 1.21 5.32
C ILE A 44 7.08 0.49 6.17
N THR A 45 8.34 0.94 6.13
CA THR A 45 9.43 0.32 6.88
C THR A 45 9.33 0.67 8.38
N MET A 46 9.04 -0.33 9.21
CA MET A 46 8.91 -0.20 10.67
C MET A 46 10.27 -0.40 11.36
N LYS A 47 11.15 0.61 11.29
CA LYS A 47 12.49 0.52 11.91
C LYS A 47 12.49 0.69 13.43
N ASN A 48 11.48 1.37 13.96
CA ASN A 48 11.31 1.66 15.38
C ASN A 48 9.82 1.84 15.70
N GLN A 49 9.49 1.89 16.98
CA GLN A 49 8.11 2.06 17.45
C GLN A 49 7.45 3.32 16.87
N GLN A 50 8.19 4.43 16.75
CA GLN A 50 7.66 5.67 16.19
C GLN A 50 7.22 5.50 14.72
N ALA A 51 7.98 4.75 13.92
CA ALA A 51 7.65 4.47 12.52
C ALA A 51 6.42 3.54 12.42
N GLU A 52 6.30 2.58 13.33
CA GLU A 52 5.12 1.72 13.45
C GLU A 52 3.86 2.51 13.81
N GLU A 53 3.93 3.35 14.85
CA GLU A 53 2.82 4.22 15.27
C GLU A 53 2.40 5.20 14.17
N ALA A 54 3.37 5.75 13.42
CA ALA A 54 3.10 6.62 12.28
C ALA A 54 2.38 5.86 11.16
N LEU A 55 2.81 4.64 10.84
CA LEU A 55 2.15 3.79 9.84
C LEU A 55 0.74 3.38 10.28
N ALA A 56 0.56 2.97 11.53
CA ALA A 56 -0.75 2.62 12.08
C ALA A 56 -1.71 3.82 12.02
N SER A 57 -1.25 5.00 12.45
CA SER A 57 -2.03 6.25 12.38
C SER A 57 -2.39 6.62 10.94
N PHE A 58 -1.49 6.39 9.99
CA PHE A 58 -1.75 6.61 8.58
C PHE A 58 -2.85 5.68 8.06
N ILE A 59 -2.76 4.37 8.33
CA ILE A 59 -3.75 3.38 7.91
C ILE A 59 -5.12 3.71 8.49
N VAL A 60 -5.22 4.03 9.78
CA VAL A 60 -6.49 4.38 10.43
C VAL A 60 -7.15 5.59 9.76
N LYS A 61 -6.37 6.59 9.33
CA LYS A 61 -6.88 7.76 8.60
C LYS A 61 -7.44 7.41 7.22
N GLN A 62 -6.86 6.42 6.53
CA GLN A 62 -7.33 6.01 5.20
C GLN A 62 -8.51 5.02 5.24
N VAL A 63 -8.62 4.23 6.32
CA VAL A 63 -9.69 3.23 6.50
C VAL A 63 -10.95 3.83 7.15
N ARG A 64 -10.80 4.87 7.99
CA ARG A 64 -11.96 5.63 8.48
C ARG A 64 -12.55 6.46 7.34
N VAL A 65 -13.53 5.86 6.65
CA VAL A 65 -14.57 6.54 5.89
C VAL A 65 -15.53 7.21 6.87
#